data_AF-A0A3G8YFF9-F1
#
_entry.id   AF-A0A3G8YFF9-F1
#
_cell.length_a   1.000
_cell.length_b   1.000
_cell.length_c   1.000
_cell.angle_alpha   90.00
_cell.angle_beta   90.00
_cell.angle_gamma   90.00
#
_symmetry.space_group_name_H-M   'P 1'
#
loop_
_entity.id
_entity.type
_entity.pdbx_description
1 polymer ?
#
loop_
_entity_poly.entity_id
_entity_poly.type
_entity_poly.pdbx_seq_one_letter_code
_entity_poly.pdbx_strand_id
1 'polypeptide(L)' 'MLDIGAGEGQLLERLRQRGHSGLLISLDPVQRPGQVAGHAENLPFPSAQFDAALLIRVLLHVPAPARALAEAWRVLDAG' A
#
# COMPACT_ATOMS: atom_id res chain seq x y z
N MET A 1 -6.39 -1.47 -5.93
CA MET A 1 -6.07 -1.32 -4.49
C MET A 1 -4.57 -1.40 -4.21
N LEU A 2 -4.10 -0.63 -3.23
CA LEU A 2 -2.71 -0.60 -2.74
C LEU A 2 -2.63 -1.07 -1.28
N ASP A 3 -1.73 -2.00 -0.97
CA ASP A 3 -1.35 -2.42 0.39
C ASP A 3 0.01 -1.82 0.76
N ILE A 4 -0.02 -0.77 1.59
CA ILE A 4 1.18 -0.04 2.03
C ILE A 4 1.69 -0.71 3.30
N GLY A 5 2.99 -1.00 3.38
CA GLY A 5 3.59 -1.74 4.51
C GLY A 5 3.17 -3.20 4.54
N ALA A 6 3.12 -3.85 3.36
CA ALA A 6 2.54 -5.18 3.18
C ALA A 6 3.34 -6.30 3.88
N GLY A 7 4.58 -6.05 4.31
CA GLY A 7 5.45 -7.05 4.92
C GLY A 7 5.61 -8.27 4.01
N GLU A 8 5.16 -9.43 4.47
CA GLU A 8 5.22 -10.69 3.69
C GLU A 8 4.11 -10.82 2.62
N GLY A 9 3.16 -9.88 2.53
CA GLY A 9 2.11 -9.88 1.49
C GLY A 9 0.91 -10.79 1.76
N GLN A 10 0.78 -11.31 2.99
CA GLN A 10 -0.28 -12.26 3.36
C GLN A 10 -1.70 -11.70 3.16
N LEU A 11 -1.90 -10.38 3.30
CA LEU A 11 -3.22 -9.76 3.12
C LEU A 11 -3.70 -9.86 1.67
N LEU A 12 -2.87 -9.45 0.72
CA LEU A 12 -3.22 -9.51 -0.70
C LEU A 12 -3.36 -10.95 -1.19
N GLU A 13 -2.54 -11.88 -0.68
CA GLU A 13 -2.70 -13.30 -0.98
C GLU A 13 -4.07 -13.82 -0.53
N ARG A 14 -4.51 -13.48 0.68
CA ARG A 14 -5.85 -13.83 1.19
C ARG A 14 -6.99 -13.18 0.40
N LEU A 15 -6.79 -12.00 -0.18
CA LEU A 15 -7.77 -11.38 -1.07
C LEU A 15 -7.85 -12.11 -2.42
N ARG A 16 -6.70 -12.48 -3.01
CA ARG A 16 -6.65 -13.29 -4.24
C ARG A 16 -7.35 -14.63 -4.05
N GLN A 17 -7.09 -15.32 -2.94
CA GLN A 17 -7.72 -16.60 -2.62
C GLN A 17 -9.25 -16.51 -2.45
N ARG A 18 -9.77 -15.33 -2.10
CA ARG A 18 -11.22 -15.06 -2.02
C ARG A 18 -11.84 -14.59 -3.34
N GLY A 19 -11.10 -14.64 -4.45
CA GLY A 19 -11.60 -14.29 -5.77
C GLY A 19 -11.58 -12.80 -6.08
N HIS A 20 -10.81 -11.98 -5.36
CA HIS A 20 -10.65 -10.57 -5.71
C HIS A 20 -9.96 -10.45 -7.09
N SER A 21 -10.59 -9.73 -8.01
CA SER A 21 -10.15 -9.58 -9.40
C SER A 21 -9.42 -8.27 -9.70
N GLY A 22 -9.39 -7.33 -8.75
CA GLY A 22 -8.71 -6.05 -8.90
C GLY A 22 -7.19 -6.17 -8.92
N LEU A 23 -6.52 -5.15 -9.46
CA LEU A 23 -5.07 -5.02 -9.35
C LEU A 23 -4.69 -4.78 -7.89
N LEU A 24 -3.87 -5.68 -7.35
CA LEU A 24 -3.38 -5.66 -5.98
C LEU A 24 -1.88 -5.39 -5.99
N ILE A 25 -1.49 -4.20 -5.53
CA ILE A 25 -0.08 -3.79 -5.42
C ILE A 25 0.32 -3.78 -3.95
N SER A 26 1.48 -4.32 -3.63
CA SER A 26 2.09 -4.23 -2.29
C SER A 26 3.33 -3.37 -2.34
N LEU A 27 3.53 -2.58 -1.28
CA LEU A 27 4.73 -1.77 -1.09
C LEU A 27 5.31 -2.00 0.31
N ASP A 28 6.61 -2.25 0.39
CA ASP A 28 7.34 -2.41 1.65
C ASP A 28 8.77 -1.86 1.51
N PRO A 29 9.37 -1.29 2.58
CA PRO A 29 10.77 -0.88 2.54
C PRO A 29 11.74 -2.03 2.24
N VAL A 30 11.40 -3.26 2.65
CA VAL A 30 12.20 -4.45 2.37
C VAL A 30 11.71 -5.07 1.07
N GLN A 31 12.55 -5.01 0.02
CA GLN A 31 12.20 -5.56 -1.28
C GLN A 31 11.99 -7.09 -1.23
N ARG A 32 10.84 -7.54 -1.73
CA ARG A 32 10.47 -8.95 -1.88
C ARG A 32 9.94 -9.22 -3.29
N PRO A 33 10.01 -10.47 -3.81
CA PRO A 33 9.47 -10.81 -5.12
C PRO A 33 7.99 -10.42 -5.23
N GLY A 34 7.65 -9.69 -6.31
CA GLY A 34 6.28 -9.25 -6.57
C GLY A 34 5.81 -8.05 -5.74
N GLN A 35 6.70 -7.39 -4.98
CA GLN A 35 6.40 -6.16 -4.24
C GLN A 35 7.18 -4.97 -4.77
N VAL A 36 6.60 -3.78 -4.65
CA VAL A 36 7.29 -2.50 -4.91
C VAL A 36 8.13 -2.14 -3.68
N ALA A 37 9.41 -1.86 -3.87
CA ALA A 37 10.24 -1.33 -2.80
C ALA A 37 9.94 0.17 -2.62
N GLY A 38 9.66 0.60 -1.38
CA GLY A 38 9.42 2.02 -1.11
C GLY A 38 9.03 2.33 0.32
N HIS A 39 9.02 3.62 0.65
CA HIS A 39 8.62 4.13 1.95
C HIS A 39 7.20 4.70 1.90
N ALA A 40 6.43 4.53 2.97
CA ALA A 40 5.05 5.00 3.04
C ALA A 40 4.96 6.54 2.94
N GLU A 41 6.02 7.24 3.35
CA GLU A 41 6.11 8.71 3.35
C GLU A 41 6.47 9.32 1.99
N ASN A 42 6.74 8.50 0.98
CA ASN A 42 7.07 8.92 -0.38
C ASN A 42 6.72 7.80 -1.37
N LEU A 43 5.44 7.68 -1.68
CA LEU A 43 4.93 6.60 -2.52
C LEU A 43 5.33 6.83 -3.99
N PRO A 44 5.89 5.82 -4.69
CA PRO A 44 6.33 5.93 -6.08
C PRO A 44 5.15 5.79 -7.07
N PHE A 45 4.03 6.42 -6.75
CA PHE A 45 2.78 6.35 -7.50
C PHE A 45 2.24 7.74 -7.80
N PRO A 46 1.66 7.98 -8.99
CA PRO A 46 0.89 9.18 -9.28
C PRO A 46 -0.27 9.39 -8.30
N SER A 47 -0.76 10.63 -8.25
CA SER A 47 -1.99 10.94 -7.50
C SER A 47 -3.20 10.28 -8.17
N ALA A 48 -4.25 9.99 -7.40
CA ALA A 48 -5.52 9.45 -7.91
C ALA A 48 -5.39 8.19 -8.79
N GLN A 49 -4.57 7.22 -8.36
CA GLN A 49 -4.33 5.97 -9.09
C GLN A 49 -5.11 4.78 -8.50
N PHE A 50 -5.47 4.84 -7.21
CA PHE A 50 -6.07 3.71 -6.50
C PHE A 50 -7.45 4.04 -5.97
N ASP A 51 -8.35 3.08 -6.10
CA ASP A 51 -9.67 3.05 -5.50
C ASP A 51 -9.65 2.84 -3.98
N ALA A 52 -8.61 2.18 -3.47
CA ALA A 52 -8.41 1.97 -2.03
C ALA A 52 -6.93 1.80 -1.67
N ALA A 53 -6.58 2.25 -0.45
CA ALA A 53 -5.26 2.13 0.16
C ALA A 53 -5.39 1.54 1.57
N LEU A 54 -4.57 0.55 1.89
CA LEU A 54 -4.58 -0.18 3.16
C LEU A 54 -3.29 0.11 3.94
N LEU A 55 -3.43 0.38 5.24
CA LEU A 55 -2.33 0.67 6.19
C LEU A 55 -2.51 -0.17 7.46
N ILE A 56 -2.38 -1.49 7.36
CA ILE A 56 -2.73 -2.41 8.46
C ILE A 56 -1.56 -2.56 9.44
N ARG A 57 -1.67 -1.90 10.61
CA ARG A 57 -0.62 -1.83 11.66
C ARG A 57 0.70 -1.20 11.19
N VAL A 58 0.64 -0.31 10.21
CA VAL A 58 1.83 0.28 9.59
C VAL A 58 2.26 1.56 10.29
N LEU A 59 1.33 2.47 10.58
CA LEU A 59 1.64 3.82 11.08
C LEU A 59 2.48 3.83 12.36
N LEU A 60 2.41 2.78 13.17
CA LEU A 60 3.19 2.63 14.41
C LEU A 60 4.69 2.32 14.17
N HIS A 61 5.06 1.99 12.94
CA HIS A 61 6.44 1.71 12.52
C HIS A 61 7.05 2.84 11.68
N VAL A 62 6.26 3.84 11.31
CA VAL A 62 6.65 4.88 10.35
C VAL A 62 7.16 6.12 11.10
N PRO A 63 8.36 6.65 10.77
CA PRO A 63 8.90 7.87 11.37
C PRO A 63 7.99 9.11 11.26
N ALA A 64 7.29 9.27 10.14
CA ALA A 64 6.37 10.38 9.91
C ALA A 64 4.96 9.88 9.52
N PRO A 65 4.13 9.43 10.48
CA PRO A 65 2.84 8.80 10.19
C PRO A 65 1.85 9.75 9.49
N ALA A 66 1.88 11.04 9.82
CA ALA A 66 1.06 12.05 9.14
C ALA A 66 1.43 12.18 7.65
N ARG A 67 2.72 12.07 7.32
CA ARG A 67 3.19 12.12 5.94
C ARG A 67 2.79 10.86 5.17
N ALA A 68 2.87 9.69 5.80
CA ALA A 68 2.36 8.45 5.20
C ALA A 68 0.86 8.49 4.93
N LEU A 69 0.07 9.06 5.86
CA LEU A 69 -1.37 9.27 5.64
C LEU A 69 -1.63 10.25 4.49
N ALA A 70 -0.87 11.34 4.39
CA ALA A 70 -1.00 12.30 3.30
C ALA A 70 -0.65 11.69 1.93
N GLU A 71 0.39 10.86 1.86
CA GLU A 71 0.73 10.12 0.65
C GLU A 71 -0.32 9.07 0.28
N ALA A 72 -0.82 8.31 1.27
CA ALA A 72 -1.90 7.36 1.05
C ALA A 72 -3.16 8.07 0.52
N TRP A 73 -3.49 9.25 1.05
CA TRP A 73 -4.59 10.07 0.55
C TRP A 73 -4.32 10.59 -0.87
N ARG A 74 -3.10 11.06 -1.16
CA ARG A 74 -2.74 11.61 -2.47
C ARG A 74 -2.95 10.59 -3.60
N VAL A 75 -2.64 9.32 -3.36
CA VAL A 75 -2.73 8.26 -4.38
C VAL A 75 -4.15 7.70 -4.54
N LEU A 76 -5.09 8.06 -3.64
CA LEU A 76 -6.49 7.68 -3.78
C LEU A 76 -7.19 8.54 -4.85
N ASP A 77 -7.98 7.88 -5.68
CA ASP A 77 -8.96 8.55 -6.53
C ASP A 77 -10.12 9.09 -5.67
N ALA A 78 -10.83 10.10 -6.17
CA ALA A 78 -11.89 10.80 -5.42
C ALA A 78 -13.13 9.94 -5.14
N GLY A 79 -13.26 8.78 -5.82
CA GLY A 79 -14.39 7.87 -5.70
C GLY A 79 -15.62 8.32 -6.48
#